data_AF-A0A8C2PZY6-F1
#
_entry.id   AF-A0A8C2PZY6-F1
#
_cell.length_a   1.000
_cell.length_b   1.000
_cell.length_c   1.000
_cell.angle_alpha   90.00
_cell.angle_beta   90.00
_cell.angle_gamma   90.00
#
_symmetry.space_group_name_H-M   'P 1'
#
loop_
_entity.id
_entity.type
_entity.pdbx_description
1 polymer ?
#
loop_
_entity_poly.entity_id
_entity_poly.type
_entity_poly.pdbx_seq_one_letter_code
_entity_poly.pdbx_strand_id
1 'polypeptide(L)' 'MVEVFVDGKPVTVEPGTTVLQACEKVGVQIPRFCYHDRLSVAGNCRMCLVEIEK' A
#
# COMPACT_ATOMS: atom_id res chain seq x y z
N MET A 1 -6.96 -4.87 -14.39
CA MET A 1 -7.10 -3.86 -13.32
C MET A 1 -8.00 -4.43 -12.25
N VAL A 2 -7.73 -4.11 -10.98
CA VAL A 2 -8.50 -4.55 -9.81
C VAL A 2 -8.97 -3.30 -9.08
N GLU A 3 -10.23 -3.28 -8.66
CA GLU A 3 -10.76 -2.21 -7.80
C GLU A 3 -10.60 -2.60 -6.34
N VAL A 4 -10.04 -1.70 -5.53
CA VAL A 4 -9.88 -1.84 -4.09
C VAL A 4 -10.35 -0.56 -3.40
N PHE A 5 -10.58 -0.62 -2.08
CA PHE A 5 -11.01 0.53 -1.29
C PHE A 5 -9.92 0.88 -0.28
N VAL A 6 -9.56 2.17 -0.18
CA VAL A 6 -8.66 2.71 0.85
C VAL A 6 -9.47 3.70 1.66
N ASP A 7 -9.75 3.40 2.93
CA ASP A 7 -10.62 4.21 3.81
C ASP A 7 -11.97 4.55 3.14
N GLY A 8 -12.58 3.56 2.48
CA GLY A 8 -13.83 3.71 1.74
C GLY A 8 -13.71 4.43 0.37
N LYS A 9 -12.53 4.93 0.00
CA LYS A 9 -12.30 5.56 -1.31
C LYS A 9 -11.97 4.49 -2.36
N PRO A 10 -12.73 4.37 -3.46
CA PRO A 10 -12.43 3.42 -4.51
C PRO A 10 -11.16 3.84 -5.27
N VAL A 11 -10.28 2.87 -5.53
CA VAL A 11 -9.07 3.05 -6.33
C VAL A 11 -8.84 1.86 -7.25
N THR A 12 -8.56 2.16 -8.52
CA THR A 12 -8.24 1.14 -9.52
C THR A 12 -6.72 0.95 -9.60
N VAL A 13 -6.27 -0.29 -9.40
CA VAL A 13 -4.86 -0.66 -9.39
C VAL A 13 -4.55 -1.78 -10.39
N GLU A 14 -3.28 -1.88 -10.78
CA GLU A 14 -2.83 -2.99 -11.61
C GLU A 14 -2.60 -4.24 -10.75
N PRO A 15 -2.86 -5.45 -11.27
CA PRO A 15 -2.46 -6.68 -10.57
C PRO A 15 -0.96 -6.65 -10.22
N GLY A 16 -0.63 -6.98 -8.98
CA GLY A 16 0.74 -6.88 -8.46
C GLY A 16 1.08 -5.55 -7.76
N THR A 17 0.18 -4.57 -7.81
CA THR A 17 0.30 -3.36 -6.97
C THR A 17 0.22 -3.74 -5.49
N THR A 18 1.12 -3.21 -4.68
CA THR A 18 1.12 -3.44 -3.22
C THR A 18 0.06 -2.57 -2.53
N VAL A 19 -0.38 -2.98 -1.33
CA VAL A 19 -1.30 -2.18 -0.50
C VAL A 19 -0.74 -0.77 -0.26
N LEU A 20 0.57 -0.67 0.01
CA LEU A 20 1.24 0.60 0.23
C LEU A 20 1.16 1.54 -0.98
N GLN A 21 1.33 1.02 -2.20
CA GLN A 21 1.19 1.81 -3.44
C GLN A 21 -0.27 2.19 -3.74
N ALA A 22 -1.23 1.32 -3.38
CA ALA A 22 -2.65 1.65 -3.51
C ALA A 22 -3.04 2.84 -2.61
N CYS A 23 -2.52 2.89 -1.38
CA CYS A 23 -2.72 4.03 -0.47
C CYS A 23 -2.07 5.32 -1.00
N GLU A 24 -0.87 5.24 -1.59
CA GLU A 24 -0.19 6.41 -2.17
C GLU A 24 -1.00 7.04 -3.32
N LYS A 25 -1.67 6.23 -4.15
CA LYS A 25 -2.51 6.74 -5.26
C LYS A 25 -3.66 7.63 -4.80
N VAL A 26 -4.14 7.45 -3.57
CA VAL A 26 -5.19 8.29 -2.96
C VAL A 26 -4.62 9.36 -2.01
N GLY A 27 -3.29 9.56 -2.02
CA GLY A 27 -2.60 10.55 -1.21
C GLY A 27 -2.38 10.15 0.26
N VAL A 28 -2.60 8.87 0.61
CA VAL A 28 -2.37 8.37 1.97
C VAL A 28 -0.94 7.81 2.06
N GLN A 29 -0.09 8.50 2.82
CA GLN A 29 1.29 8.09 3.01
C GLN A 29 1.42 7.23 4.27
N ILE A 30 1.68 5.93 4.08
CA ILE A 30 1.93 4.99 5.18
C ILE A 30 3.39 5.14 5.67
N PRO A 31 3.63 5.25 6.99
CA PRO A 31 4.97 5.34 7.53
C PRO A 31 5.79 4.07 7.26
N ARG A 32 7.05 4.26 6.89
CA ARG A 32 7.94 3.17 6.47
C ARG A 32 9.40 3.51 6.75
N PHE A 33 10.17 2.48 7.13
CA PHE A 33 11.62 2.57 7.27
C PHE A 33 12.34 1.66 6.28
N CYS A 34 11.91 0.40 6.18
CA CYS A 34 12.62 -0.62 5.39
C CYS A 34 12.15 -0.74 3.93
N TYR A 35 11.24 0.11 3.46
CA TYR A 35 10.74 0.10 2.09
C TYR A 35 11.29 1.30 1.31
N HIS A 36 11.75 1.03 0.10
CA HIS A 36 12.17 2.02 -0.89
C HIS A 36 11.76 1.53 -2.28
N ASP A 37 11.26 2.40 -3.15
CA ASP A 37 10.70 2.08 -4.47
C ASP A 37 11.69 1.39 -5.42
N ARG A 38 12.97 1.76 -5.30
CA ARG A 38 14.09 1.22 -6.11
C ARG A 38 14.84 0.04 -5.48
N LEU A 39 14.44 -0.44 -4.31
CA LEU A 39 15.09 -1.56 -3.61
C LEU A 39 14.12 -2.74 -3.43
N SER A 40 14.66 -3.91 -3.12
CA SER A 40 13.84 -5.07 -2.79
C SER A 40 13.08 -4.86 -1.48
N VAL A 41 11.90 -5.49 -1.38
CA VAL A 41 11.04 -5.40 -0.20
C VAL A 41 11.63 -6.22 0.95
N ALA A 42 11.97 -5.56 2.07
CA ALA A 42 12.56 -6.21 3.24
C ALA A 42 11.51 -6.69 4.28
N GLY A 43 10.53 -5.86 4.63
CA GLY A 43 9.44 -6.20 5.56
C GLY A 43 9.84 -6.38 7.04
N ASN A 44 11.02 -5.93 7.47
CA ASN A 44 11.51 -6.13 8.84
C ASN A 44 11.12 -5.02 9.84
N CYS A 45 10.80 -3.80 9.40
CA CYS A 45 10.47 -2.68 10.31
C CYS A 45 9.03 -2.67 10.83
N ARG A 46 8.11 -3.36 10.15
CA ARG A 46 6.67 -3.47 10.50
C ARG A 46 5.90 -2.15 10.66
N MET A 47 6.47 -1.01 10.28
CA MET A 47 5.81 0.29 10.39
C MET A 47 4.61 0.45 9.44
N CYS A 48 4.60 -0.29 8.33
CA CYS A 48 3.53 -0.25 7.33
C CYS A 48 2.39 -1.26 7.58
N LEU A 49 2.23 -1.72 8.82
CA LEU A 49 1.09 -2.58 9.17
C LEU A 49 -0.22 -1.79 9.05
N VAL A 50 -1.20 -2.40 8.41
CA VAL A 50 -2.55 -1.86 8.20
C VAL A 50 -3.58 -2.95 8.43
N GLU A 51 -4.81 -2.54 8.71
CA GLU A 51 -5.95 -3.44 8.79
C GLU A 51 -6.58 -3.64 7.41
N ILE A 52 -7.10 -4.85 7.16
CA ILE A 52 -7.90 -5.16 5.98
C ILE A 52 -9.28 -5.53 6.46
N GLU A 53 -10.28 -4.75 6.07
CA GLU A 53 -11.69 -5.03 6.34
C GLU A 53 -12.13 -6.30 5.56
N LYS A 54 -13.08 -7.04 6.15
CA LYS A 54 -13.57 -8.33 5.62
C LYS A 54 -14.60 -8.16 4.52
#